data_AF-A0A3S1JAH4-F1
#
_entry.id   AF-A0A3S1JAH4-F1
#
_cell.length_a   1.000
_cell.length_b   1.000
_cell.length_c   1.000
_cell.angle_alpha   90.00
_cell.angle_beta   90.00
_cell.angle_gamma   90.00
#
_symmetry.space_group_name_H-M   'P 1'
#
loop_
_entity.id
_entity.type
_entity.pdbx_description
1 polymer ?
#
loop_
_entity_poly.entity_id
_entity_poly.type
_entity_poly.pdbx_seq_one_letter_code
_entity_poly.pdbx_strand_id
1 'polypeptide(L)'
;MTAWKETVGGRRALTILRSRPFLTVAIVAGVWIAASFASRGFGAYGHLRYLVELAAVIGLVATGQTFVVIAGGIDLSVAAIVTVSAVS
;
A
#
# COMPACT_ATOMS: atom_id res chain seq x y z
N MET A 1 -3.07 -21.50 29.65
CA MET A 1 -3.67 -21.04 28.37
C MET A 1 -2.61 -20.91 27.26
N THR A 2 -1.90 -21.99 26.89
CA THR A 2 -0.88 -21.96 25.81
C THR A 2 -1.04 -23.07 24.76
N ALA A 3 -2.01 -23.97 24.93
CA ALA A 3 -2.22 -25.13 24.05
C ALA A 3 -2.48 -24.75 22.57
N TRP A 4 -3.09 -23.60 22.30
CA TRP A 4 -3.32 -23.13 20.91
C TRP A 4 -2.03 -22.72 20.20
N LYS A 5 -1.05 -22.13 20.92
CA LYS A 5 0.22 -21.67 20.31
C LYS A 5 1.09 -22.83 19.82
N GLU A 6 0.92 -24.01 20.40
CA GLU A 6 1.64 -25.23 20.02
C GLU A 6 1.06 -25.92 18.78
N THR A 7 -0.15 -25.54 18.35
CA THR A 7 -0.72 -26.06 17.11
C THR A 7 0.02 -25.50 15.88
N VAL A 8 0.14 -26.30 14.82
CA VAL A 8 0.73 -25.86 13.55
C VAL A 8 0.07 -24.57 13.03
N GLY A 9 -1.26 -24.45 13.23
CA GLY A 9 -2.03 -23.24 12.90
C GLY A 9 -1.67 -22.04 13.78
N GLY A 10 -1.56 -22.23 15.10
CA GLY A 10 -1.18 -21.16 16.04
C GLY A 10 0.22 -20.63 15.80
N ARG A 11 1.19 -21.50 15.48
CA ARG A 11 2.56 -21.09 15.11
C ARG A 11 2.58 -20.28 13.81
N ARG A 12 1.87 -20.74 12.76
CA ARG A 12 1.75 -20.00 11.48
C ARG A 12 1.09 -18.64 11.65
N ALA A 13 0.01 -18.56 12.43
CA ALA A 13 -0.66 -17.30 12.71
C ALA A 13 0.28 -16.31 13.43
N LEU A 14 1.05 -16.77 14.42
CA LEU A 14 2.05 -15.95 15.12
C LEU A 14 3.17 -15.48 14.18
N THR A 15 3.62 -16.33 13.24
CA THR A 15 4.62 -15.95 12.23
C THR A 15 4.09 -14.87 11.30
N ILE A 16 2.85 -14.99 10.83
CA ILE A 16 2.21 -13.98 9.97
C ILE A 16 2.03 -12.68 10.75
N LEU A 17 1.49 -12.75 11.96
CA LEU A 17 1.23 -11.59 12.82
C LEU A 17 2.52 -10.82 13.18
N ARG A 18 3.65 -11.52 13.25
CA ARG A 18 4.97 -10.94 13.53
C ARG A 18 5.78 -10.58 12.27
N SER A 19 5.25 -10.86 11.08
CA SER A 19 5.94 -10.53 9.83
C SER A 19 5.93 -9.03 9.57
N ARG A 20 7.05 -8.48 9.07
CA ARG A 20 7.15 -7.05 8.73
C ARG A 20 6.06 -6.59 7.74
N PRO A 21 5.74 -7.36 6.67
CA PRO A 21 4.68 -6.98 5.73
C PRO A 21 3.32 -6.88 6.41
N PHE A 22 2.98 -7.84 7.27
CA PHE A 22 1.72 -7.80 8.01
C PHE A 22 1.65 -6.59 8.94
N LEU A 23 2.74 -6.28 9.65
CA LEU A 23 2.81 -5.11 10.51
C LEU A 23 2.61 -3.81 9.72
N THR A 24 3.23 -3.68 8.55
CA THR A 24 3.02 -2.51 7.67
C THR A 24 1.55 -2.36 7.29
N VAL A 25 0.91 -3.43 6.84
CA VAL A 25 -0.52 -3.41 6.47
C VAL A 25 -1.39 -3.09 7.68
N ALA A 26 -1.09 -3.67 8.84
CA ALA A 26 -1.83 -3.42 10.08
C ALA A 26 -1.73 -1.95 10.54
N ILE A 27 -0.53 -1.35 10.43
CA ILE A 27 -0.32 0.07 10.75
C ILE A 27 -1.10 0.95 9.77
N VAL A 28 -1.00 0.69 8.46
CA VAL A 28 -1.72 1.47 7.43
C VAL A 28 -3.24 1.39 7.65
N ALA A 29 -3.76 0.18 7.91
CA ALA A 29 -5.17 -0.01 8.22
C ALA A 29 -5.59 0.72 9.50
N GLY A 30 -4.77 0.66 10.56
CA GLY A 30 -5.01 1.36 11.81
C GLY A 30 -5.07 2.89 11.63
N VAL A 31 -4.11 3.45 10.89
CA VAL A 31 -4.08 4.88 10.56
C VAL A 31 -5.29 5.28 9.72
N TRP A 32 -5.66 4.48 8.71
CA TRP A 32 -6.82 4.74 7.88
C TRP A 32 -8.12 4.78 8.70
N ILE A 33 -8.30 3.82 9.61
CA ILE A 33 -9.47 3.75 10.49
C ILE A 33 -9.50 4.98 11.39
N ALA A 34 -8.37 5.33 12.03
CA ALA A 34 -8.28 6.53 12.86
C ALA A 34 -8.60 7.81 12.06
N ALA A 35 -8.07 7.95 10.85
CA ALA A 35 -8.36 9.07 9.94
C ALA A 35 -9.83 9.12 9.51
N SER A 36 -10.47 7.96 9.32
CA SER A 36 -11.90 7.86 8.99
C SER A 36 -12.79 8.40 10.09
N PHE A 37 -12.39 8.29 11.36
CA PHE A 37 -13.09 8.90 12.48
C PHE A 37 -12.69 10.37 12.72
N ALA A 38 -11.42 10.72 12.50
CA ALA A 38 -10.91 12.07 12.72
C ALA A 38 -11.35 13.08 11.65
N SER A 39 -11.57 12.63 10.42
CA SER A 39 -11.94 13.48 9.28
C SER A 39 -13.24 13.02 8.63
N ARG A 40 -14.22 13.92 8.59
CA ARG A 40 -15.53 13.63 7.99
C ARG A 40 -15.38 13.34 6.50
N GLY A 41 -15.92 12.21 6.05
CA GLY A 41 -15.89 11.79 4.65
C GLY A 41 -14.62 11.06 4.23
N PHE A 42 -13.58 10.97 5.08
CA PHE A 42 -12.34 10.29 4.71
C PHE A 42 -12.56 8.81 4.41
N GLY A 43 -13.36 8.13 5.22
CA GLY A 43 -13.74 6.72 4.99
C GLY A 43 -14.91 6.52 4.02
N ALA A 44 -15.44 7.58 3.39
CA ALA A 44 -16.60 7.44 2.50
C ALA A 44 -16.22 6.74 1.20
N TYR A 45 -17.16 5.97 0.63
CA TYR A 45 -16.94 5.24 -0.62
C TYR A 45 -16.43 6.14 -1.76
N GLY A 46 -16.99 7.35 -1.91
CA GLY A 46 -16.55 8.31 -2.93
C GLY A 46 -15.09 8.72 -2.77
N HIS A 47 -14.63 8.95 -1.55
CA HIS A 47 -13.24 9.31 -1.28
C HIS A 47 -12.31 8.11 -1.48
N LEU A 48 -12.69 6.91 -1.01
CA LEU A 48 -11.93 5.70 -1.24
C LEU A 48 -11.79 5.39 -2.74
N ARG A 49 -12.89 5.51 -3.50
CA ARG A 49 -12.89 5.34 -4.95
C ARG A 49 -11.93 6.33 -5.62
N TYR A 50 -12.01 7.61 -5.26
CA TYR A 50 -11.11 8.64 -5.77
C TYR A 50 -9.63 8.31 -5.50
N LEU A 51 -9.30 7.87 -4.28
CA LEU A 51 -7.94 7.47 -3.92
C LEU A 51 -7.46 6.26 -4.72
N VAL A 52 -8.32 5.27 -4.97
CA VAL A 52 -8.00 4.09 -5.80
C VAL A 52 -7.80 4.48 -7.27
N GLU A 53 -8.62 5.39 -7.81
CA GLU A 53 -8.46 5.90 -9.17
C GLU A 53 -7.11 6.61 -9.35
N LEU A 54 -6.71 7.47 -8.40
CA LEU A 54 -5.38 8.09 -8.39
C LEU A 54 -4.26 7.06 -8.27
N ALA A 55 -4.41 6.09 -7.36
CA ALA A 55 -3.42 5.03 -7.16
C ALA A 55 -3.27 4.14 -8.40
N ALA A 56 -4.34 3.90 -9.16
CA ALA A 56 -4.30 3.10 -10.38
C ALA A 56 -3.44 3.77 -11.46
N VAL A 57 -3.55 5.10 -11.63
CA VAL A 57 -2.72 5.85 -12.57
C VAL A 57 -1.24 5.74 -12.19
N ILE A 58 -0.91 5.96 -10.91
CA ILE A 58 0.48 5.86 -10.42
C ILE A 58 0.99 4.42 -10.51
N GLY A 59 0.16 3.43 -10.21
CA GLY A 59 0.50 2.01 -10.30
C GLY A 59 0.80 1.55 -11.73
N LEU A 60 0.05 2.05 -12.71
CA LEU A 60 0.31 1.81 -14.13
C LEU A 60 1.67 2.38 -14.55
N VAL A 61 1.96 3.63 -14.16
CA VAL A 61 3.25 4.29 -14.41
C VAL A 61 4.41 3.51 -13.76
N ALA A 62 4.26 3.12 -12.48
CA ALA A 62 5.28 2.35 -11.76
C ALA A 62 5.55 0.98 -12.39
N THR A 63 4.51 0.35 -12.93
CA THR A 63 4.64 -0.90 -13.69
C THR A 63 5.46 -0.68 -14.96
N GLY A 64 5.16 0.37 -15.72
CA GLY A 64 5.95 0.79 -16.89
C GLY A 64 7.41 1.08 -16.56
N GLN A 65 7.65 1.76 -15.44
CA GLN A 65 8.99 2.05 -14.94
C GLN A 65 9.79 0.79 -14.60
N THR A 66 9.13 -0.24 -14.07
CA THR A 66 9.79 -1.52 -13.79
C THR A 66 10.34 -2.15 -15.08
N PHE A 67 9.60 -2.05 -16.20
CA PHE A 67 10.07 -2.53 -17.50
C PHE A 67 11.28 -1.76 -18.02
N VAL A 68 11.28 -0.42 -17.89
CA VAL A 68 12.42 0.43 -18.30
C VAL A 68 13.69 0.06 -17.55
N VAL A 69 13.58 -0.13 -16.23
CA VAL A 69 14.70 -0.53 -15.37
C VAL A 69 15.26 -1.90 -15.77
N ILE A 70 14.38 -2.88 -16.02
CA ILE A 70 14.81 -4.24 -16.42
C ILE A 70 15.41 -4.24 -17.83
N ALA A 71 14.94 -3.39 -18.74
CA ALA A 71 15.48 -3.23 -20.09
C ALA A 71 16.87 -2.54 -20.13
N GLY A 72 17.44 -2.20 -18.97
CA GLY A 72 18.77 -1.58 -18.86
C GLY A 72 18.75 -0.05 -18.78
N GLY A 73 17.57 0.58 -18.73
CA GLY A 73 17.44 2.01 -18.49
C GLY A 73 17.28 2.30 -17.00
N ILE A 74 18.31 2.83 -16.33
CA ILE A 74 18.17 3.45 -15.00
C ILE A 74 17.48 4.83 -15.15
N ASP A 75 16.49 4.92 -16.02
CA ASP A 75 15.88 6.18 -16.39
C ASP A 75 14.79 6.54 -15.39
N LEU A 76 15.20 7.34 -14.40
CA LEU A 76 14.34 7.91 -13.37
C LEU A 76 13.57 9.15 -13.88
N SER A 77 13.75 9.56 -15.15
CA SER A 77 13.10 10.74 -15.71
C SER A 77 11.58 10.60 -15.78
N VAL A 78 11.03 9.38 -15.92
CA VAL A 78 9.57 9.17 -15.96
C VAL A 78 8.90 9.59 -14.65
N ALA A 79 9.51 9.30 -13.50
CA ALA A 79 8.99 9.77 -12.22
C ALA A 79 9.04 11.31 -12.12
N ALA A 80 10.10 11.93 -12.64
CA ALA A 80 10.24 13.38 -12.69
C ALA A 80 9.18 14.04 -13.61
N ILE A 81 8.98 13.49 -14.81
CA ILE A 81 7.99 13.97 -15.79
C ILE A 81 6.58 13.86 -15.21
N VAL A 82 6.23 12.71 -14.64
CA VAL A 82 4.90 12.49 -14.04
C VAL A 82 4.65 13.46 -12.89
N THR A 83 5.67 13.77 -12.09
CA THR A 83 5.57 14.77 -11.01
C THR A 83 5.29 16.16 -11.56
N VAL A 84 6.04 16.60 -12.58
CA VAL A 84 5.82 17.91 -13.22
C VAL A 84 4.44 17.98 -13.86
N SER A 85 4.04 16.94 -14.60
CA SER A 85 2.73 16.84 -15.24
C SER A 85 1.55 16.82 -14.27
N ALA A 86 1.76 16.40 -13.02
CA ALA A 86 0.72 16.41 -12.00
C ALA A 86 0.52 17.80 -11.35
N VAL A 87 1.50 18.70 -11.48
CA VAL A 87 1.49 20.05 -10.87
C VAL A 87 1.24 21.16 -11.90
N SER A 88 1.59 20.94 -13.16
CA SER A 88 1.34 21.85 -14.30
C SER A 88 -0.12 21.86 -14.74
#